data_AF-A0A382ZWK7-F1
#
_entry.id   AF-A0A382ZWK7-F1
#
_cell.length_a   1.000
_cell.length_b   1.000
_cell.length_c   1.000
_cell.angle_alpha   90.00
_cell.angle_beta   90.00
_cell.angle_gamma   90.00
#
_symmetry.space_group_name_H-M   'P 1'
#
loop_
_entity.id
_entity.type
_entity.pdbx_description
1 polymer ?
#
loop_
_entity_poly.entity_id
_entity_poly.type
_entity_poly.pdbx_seq_one_letter_code
_entity_poly.pdbx_strand_id
1 'polypeptide(L)'
;MNKSFLSLILAVAGLAVFHYGLLPIFSPKDKGWILNPYVYYLIFCAYLIVVNVGMRLNPPMALKALYVWLLGYYFYDAILLPHIPWTLFITYMMLWSIGVFLYISQDPITFREFRSPIVKTIIGEYKLARVVVFTLLPILVGFATYKTIYPTFAEPVELRTVHPAPPSTTKVHGKTYKLEEIGNPFRIDEQDNYKDSFPFLDADKQEYMKYVTEGGTIFFQNCHYCHGDQLNGLG
;
A
#
# COMPACT_ATOMS: atom_id res chain seq x y z
N MET A 1 -39.62 14.96 13.01
CA MET A 1 -38.47 14.76 12.11
C MET A 1 -38.90 13.88 10.94
N ASN A 2 -38.60 14.26 9.69
CA ASN A 2 -38.96 13.44 8.52
C ASN A 2 -38.32 12.03 8.66
N LYS A 3 -39.10 10.95 8.50
CA LYS A 3 -38.62 9.56 8.64
C LYS A 3 -37.42 9.29 7.74
N SER A 4 -37.38 9.88 6.54
CA SER A 4 -36.24 9.77 5.64
C SER A 4 -34.98 10.48 6.16
N PHE A 5 -35.13 11.62 6.84
CA PHE A 5 -34.02 12.35 7.44
C PHE A 5 -33.49 11.63 8.69
N LEU A 6 -34.38 11.09 9.53
CA LEU A 6 -34.01 10.22 10.64
C LEU A 6 -33.28 8.96 10.14
N SER A 7 -33.77 8.36 9.06
CA SER A 7 -33.11 7.20 8.45
C SER A 7 -31.71 7.53 7.93
N LEU A 8 -31.51 8.70 7.32
CA LEU A 8 -30.19 9.14 6.87
C LEU A 8 -29.23 9.40 8.05
N ILE A 9 -29.71 10.04 9.12
CA ILE A 9 -28.89 10.27 10.32
C ILE A 9 -28.47 8.95 10.95
N LEU A 10 -29.42 8.02 11.14
CA LEU A 10 -29.12 6.69 11.66
C LEU A 10 -28.17 5.93 10.71
N ALA A 11 -28.30 6.09 9.40
CA ALA A 11 -27.36 5.51 8.45
C ALA A 11 -25.93 5.98 8.70
N VAL A 12 -25.74 7.30 8.75
CA VAL A 12 -24.41 7.93 8.86
C VAL A 12 -23.81 7.66 10.24
N ALA A 13 -24.59 7.84 11.31
CA ALA A 13 -24.15 7.59 12.67
C ALA A 13 -23.84 6.11 12.90
N GLY A 14 -24.73 5.21 12.46
CA GLY A 14 -24.51 3.78 12.53
C GLY A 14 -23.25 3.38 11.77
N LEU A 15 -23.10 3.83 10.52
CA LEU A 15 -21.93 3.54 9.71
C LEU A 15 -20.64 4.02 10.38
N ALA A 16 -20.62 5.22 10.96
CA ALA A 16 -19.46 5.73 11.68
C ALA A 16 -19.11 4.87 12.90
N VAL A 17 -20.10 4.45 13.69
CA VAL A 17 -19.90 3.58 14.86
C VAL A 17 -19.35 2.22 14.46
N PHE A 18 -19.90 1.60 13.42
CA PHE A 18 -19.43 0.29 12.97
C PHE A 18 -18.05 0.37 12.32
N HIS A 19 -17.80 1.37 11.48
CA HIS A 19 -16.56 1.52 10.73
C HIS A 19 -15.37 1.94 11.61
N TYR A 20 -15.56 2.87 12.54
CA TYR A 20 -14.47 3.40 13.38
C TYR A 20 -14.41 2.77 14.76
N GLY A 21 -15.52 2.21 15.26
CA GLY A 21 -15.61 1.68 16.62
C GLY A 21 -15.53 0.16 16.69
N LEU A 22 -16.46 -0.55 16.05
CA LEU A 22 -16.64 -2.00 16.22
C LEU A 22 -15.83 -2.85 15.24
N LEU A 23 -15.56 -2.33 14.05
CA LEU A 23 -14.75 -2.97 13.02
C LEU A 23 -13.54 -2.08 12.69
N PRO A 24 -12.65 -1.75 13.65
CA PRO A 24 -11.44 -1.05 13.30
C PRO A 24 -10.69 -1.92 12.29
N ILE A 25 -10.33 -1.30 11.16
CA ILE A 25 -9.73 -1.93 9.99
C ILE A 25 -8.47 -2.74 10.34
N PHE A 26 -7.91 -2.58 11.56
CA PHE A 26 -6.86 -3.45 12.09
C PHE A 26 -6.96 -3.67 13.63
N SER A 27 -7.04 -4.96 14.03
CA SER A 27 -6.66 -5.58 15.34
C SER A 27 -7.70 -5.66 16.51
N PRO A 28 -7.61 -6.67 17.42
CA PRO A 28 -6.40 -7.36 17.90
C PRO A 28 -6.24 -8.85 17.54
N LYS A 29 -5.00 -9.33 17.71
CA LYS A 29 -4.48 -10.71 17.52
C LYS A 29 -5.11 -11.77 18.45
N ASP A 30 -5.65 -11.38 19.60
CA ASP A 30 -6.24 -12.29 20.58
C ASP A 30 -7.73 -12.01 20.76
N LYS A 31 -8.56 -12.85 20.13
CA LYS A 31 -10.02 -12.71 20.13
C LYS A 31 -10.64 -13.59 21.19
N GLY A 32 -10.92 -13.02 22.36
CA GLY A 32 -11.90 -13.61 23.27
C GLY A 32 -13.30 -13.64 22.63
N TRP A 33 -14.26 -14.34 23.25
CA TRP A 33 -15.65 -14.48 22.74
C TRP A 33 -16.34 -13.15 22.40
N ILE A 34 -16.02 -12.08 23.13
CA ILE A 34 -16.63 -10.75 23.00
C ILE A 34 -15.98 -9.91 21.89
N LEU A 35 -14.68 -10.12 21.61
CA LEU A 35 -13.91 -9.41 20.58
C LEU A 35 -13.86 -10.22 19.27
N ASN A 36 -14.99 -10.82 18.91
CA ASN A 36 -15.09 -11.69 17.75
C ASN A 36 -15.73 -10.95 16.56
N PRO A 37 -15.07 -10.84 15.38
CA PRO A 37 -15.63 -10.21 14.19
C PRO A 37 -16.98 -10.79 13.76
N TYR A 38 -17.19 -12.09 13.98
CA TYR A 38 -18.49 -12.72 13.71
C TYR A 38 -19.60 -12.07 14.55
N VAL A 39 -19.34 -11.76 15.82
CA VAL A 39 -20.30 -11.10 16.71
C VAL A 39 -20.56 -9.66 16.25
N TYR A 40 -19.52 -8.91 15.89
CA TYR A 40 -19.70 -7.54 15.40
C TYR A 40 -20.45 -7.47 14.07
N TYR A 41 -20.19 -8.40 13.17
CA TYR A 41 -20.95 -8.51 11.93
C TYR A 41 -22.41 -8.88 12.18
N LEU A 42 -22.69 -9.79 13.11
CA LEU A 42 -24.07 -10.10 13.51
C LEU A 42 -24.77 -8.90 14.16
N ILE A 43 -24.08 -8.12 14.99
CA ILE A 43 -24.60 -6.88 15.56
C ILE A 43 -24.88 -5.85 14.45
N PHE A 44 -24.01 -5.75 13.44
CA PHE A 44 -24.23 -4.89 12.28
C PHE A 44 -25.48 -5.31 11.47
N CYS A 45 -25.63 -6.60 11.18
CA CYS A 45 -26.82 -7.15 10.55
C CYS A 45 -28.09 -6.85 11.38
N ALA A 46 -28.04 -7.10 12.69
CA ALA A 46 -29.15 -6.84 13.59
C ALA A 46 -29.51 -5.35 13.63
N TYR A 47 -28.52 -4.47 13.68
CA TYR A 47 -28.72 -3.02 13.59
C TYR A 47 -29.46 -2.62 12.32
N LEU A 48 -29.02 -3.11 11.16
CA LEU A 48 -29.68 -2.82 9.88
C LEU A 48 -31.12 -3.33 9.85
N ILE A 49 -31.39 -4.52 10.39
CA ILE A 49 -32.74 -5.06 10.50
C ILE A 49 -33.61 -4.20 11.42
N VAL A 50 -33.12 -3.82 12.60
CA VAL A 50 -33.87 -2.99 13.55
C VAL A 50 -34.20 -1.62 12.96
N VAL A 51 -33.23 -0.95 12.34
CA VAL A 51 -33.41 0.39 11.76
C VAL A 51 -34.36 0.35 10.56
N ASN A 52 -34.26 -0.65 9.68
CA ASN A 52 -35.06 -0.69 8.47
C ASN A 52 -36.44 -1.32 8.68
N VAL A 53 -36.49 -2.46 9.38
CA VAL A 53 -37.70 -3.26 9.59
C VAL A 53 -38.38 -2.89 10.91
N GLY A 54 -37.63 -2.85 12.01
CA GLY A 54 -38.16 -2.57 13.34
C GLY A 54 -38.76 -1.16 13.46
N MET A 55 -38.01 -0.15 13.02
CA MET A 55 -38.44 1.25 13.07
C MET A 55 -39.33 1.69 11.90
N ARG A 56 -39.56 0.81 10.91
CA ARG A 56 -40.38 1.05 9.70
C ARG A 56 -40.08 2.40 9.03
N LEU A 57 -38.79 2.74 8.91
CA LEU A 57 -38.35 4.05 8.42
C LEU A 57 -38.50 4.23 6.91
N ASN A 58 -38.68 3.13 6.15
CA ASN A 58 -38.80 3.12 4.69
C ASN A 58 -37.77 4.05 4.00
N PRO A 59 -36.46 3.77 4.14
CA PRO A 59 -35.45 4.59 3.49
C PRO A 59 -35.57 4.57 1.97
N PRO A 60 -35.00 5.60 1.29
CA PRO A 60 -34.83 5.59 -0.15
C PRO A 60 -34.12 4.33 -0.62
N MET A 61 -34.48 3.83 -1.81
CA MET A 61 -33.88 2.62 -2.36
C MET A 61 -32.35 2.71 -2.49
N ALA A 62 -31.81 3.90 -2.77
CA ALA A 62 -30.36 4.16 -2.77
C ALA A 62 -29.67 3.82 -1.44
N LEU A 63 -30.33 4.08 -0.32
CA LEU A 63 -29.76 3.79 1.00
C LEU A 63 -29.86 2.31 1.35
N LYS A 64 -30.96 1.65 0.96
CA LYS A 64 -31.11 0.19 1.07
C LYS A 64 -30.03 -0.53 0.26
N ALA A 65 -29.79 -0.07 -0.96
CA ALA A 65 -28.72 -0.57 -1.83
C ALA A 65 -27.34 -0.43 -1.16
N LEU A 66 -27.06 0.74 -0.58
CA LEU A 66 -25.82 0.99 0.14
C LEU A 66 -25.65 0.02 1.33
N TYR A 67 -26.71 -0.23 2.11
CA TYR A 67 -26.64 -1.19 3.22
C TYR A 67 -26.33 -2.61 2.76
N VAL A 68 -26.98 -3.09 1.70
CA VAL A 68 -26.70 -4.41 1.12
C VAL A 68 -25.27 -4.49 0.59
N TRP A 69 -24.79 -3.41 -0.03
CA TRP A 69 -23.41 -3.33 -0.49
C TRP A 69 -22.40 -3.37 0.66
N LEU A 70 -22.65 -2.63 1.75
CA LEU A 70 -21.81 -2.62 2.95
C LEU A 70 -21.80 -3.96 3.68
N LEU A 71 -22.92 -4.70 3.68
CA LEU A 71 -22.96 -6.06 4.20
C LEU A 71 -21.95 -6.96 3.46
N GLY A 72 -21.92 -6.90 2.13
CA GLY A 72 -20.91 -7.60 1.33
C GLY A 72 -19.49 -7.17 1.69
N TYR A 73 -19.26 -5.85 1.74
CA TYR A 73 -17.94 -5.29 2.09
C TYR A 73 -17.41 -5.84 3.41
N TYR A 74 -18.18 -5.70 4.51
CA TYR A 74 -17.75 -6.16 5.82
C TYR A 74 -17.73 -7.67 5.96
N PHE A 75 -18.52 -8.40 5.17
CA PHE A 75 -18.42 -9.85 5.11
C PHE A 75 -17.07 -10.28 4.54
N TYR A 76 -16.68 -9.76 3.38
CA TYR A 76 -15.39 -10.13 2.78
C TYR A 76 -14.19 -9.58 3.57
N ASP A 77 -14.33 -8.43 4.23
CA ASP A 77 -13.25 -7.79 4.98
C ASP A 77 -13.04 -8.36 6.39
N ALA A 78 -14.13 -8.49 7.17
CA ALA A 78 -14.05 -8.77 8.60
C ALA A 78 -14.34 -10.23 9.00
N ILE A 79 -15.10 -10.97 8.18
CA ILE A 79 -15.56 -12.34 8.51
C ILE A 79 -14.62 -13.41 7.96
N LEU A 80 -14.10 -13.21 6.75
CA LEU A 80 -13.22 -14.17 6.12
C LEU A 80 -11.79 -13.97 6.61
N LEU A 81 -11.32 -14.95 7.40
CA LEU A 81 -10.00 -14.98 8.01
C LEU A 81 -9.19 -16.17 7.46
N PRO A 82 -7.90 -16.00 7.16
CA PRO A 82 -7.13 -14.75 7.17
C PRO A 82 -7.65 -13.74 6.14
N HIS A 83 -7.29 -12.46 6.30
CA HIS A 83 -7.77 -11.40 5.41
C HIS A 83 -7.50 -11.76 3.95
N ILE A 84 -8.53 -11.61 3.12
CA ILE A 84 -8.50 -12.06 1.73
C ILE A 84 -7.47 -11.24 0.95
N PRO A 85 -6.68 -11.86 0.04
CA PRO A 85 -5.83 -11.12 -0.88
C PRO A 85 -6.61 -10.03 -1.64
N TRP A 86 -6.02 -8.85 -1.77
CA TRP A 86 -6.66 -7.66 -2.35
C TRP A 86 -7.35 -7.91 -3.70
N THR A 87 -6.71 -8.64 -4.60
CA THR A 87 -7.27 -8.97 -5.93
C THR A 87 -8.55 -9.81 -5.84
N LEU A 88 -8.59 -10.78 -4.92
CA LEU A 88 -9.78 -11.61 -4.70
C LEU A 88 -10.89 -10.80 -4.04
N PHE A 89 -10.54 -9.95 -3.07
CA PHE A 89 -11.49 -9.03 -2.43
C PHE A 89 -12.17 -8.13 -3.48
N ILE A 90 -11.40 -7.49 -4.36
CA ILE A 90 -11.94 -6.67 -5.46
C ILE A 90 -12.86 -7.49 -6.35
N THR A 91 -12.45 -8.71 -6.72
CA THR A 91 -13.23 -9.56 -7.63
C THR A 91 -14.58 -9.94 -7.02
N TYR A 92 -14.60 -10.33 -5.75
CA TYR A 92 -15.85 -10.64 -5.05
C TYR A 92 -16.72 -9.39 -4.85
N MET A 93 -16.14 -8.26 -4.49
CA MET A 93 -16.88 -7.00 -4.36
C MET A 93 -17.44 -6.51 -5.69
N MET A 94 -16.76 -6.75 -6.81
CA MET A 94 -17.29 -6.48 -8.14
C MET A 94 -18.54 -7.32 -8.42
N LEU A 95 -18.47 -8.63 -8.21
CA LEU A 95 -19.61 -9.53 -8.41
C LEU A 95 -20.79 -9.19 -7.48
N TRP A 96 -20.49 -8.86 -6.22
CA TRP A 96 -21.49 -8.40 -5.25
C TRP A 96 -22.16 -7.11 -5.73
N SER A 97 -21.37 -6.14 -6.20
CA SER A 97 -21.87 -4.87 -6.75
C SER A 97 -22.77 -5.10 -7.95
N ILE A 98 -22.38 -6.01 -8.87
CA ILE A 98 -23.20 -6.39 -10.03
C ILE A 98 -24.52 -7.00 -9.56
N GLY A 99 -24.51 -7.92 -8.60
CA GLY A 99 -25.71 -8.53 -8.06
C GLY A 99 -26.67 -7.51 -7.43
N VAL A 100 -26.14 -6.60 -6.60
CA VAL A 100 -26.92 -5.50 -6.00
C VAL A 100 -27.51 -4.61 -7.08
N PHE A 101 -26.71 -4.24 -8.09
CA PHE A 101 -27.17 -3.38 -9.17
C PHE A 101 -28.25 -4.04 -10.03
N LEU A 102 -28.06 -5.32 -10.41
CA LEU A 102 -29.04 -6.09 -11.16
C LEU A 102 -30.37 -6.19 -10.41
N TYR A 103 -30.33 -6.43 -9.10
CA TYR A 103 -31.53 -6.46 -8.26
C TYR A 103 -32.29 -5.13 -8.27
N ILE A 104 -31.58 -4.00 -8.28
CA ILE A 104 -32.19 -2.67 -8.29
C ILE A 104 -32.69 -2.31 -9.69
N SER A 105 -31.98 -2.71 -10.73
CA SER A 105 -32.26 -2.33 -12.12
C SER A 105 -33.33 -3.21 -12.80
N GLN A 106 -33.67 -4.37 -12.24
CA GLN A 106 -34.64 -5.30 -12.85
C GLN A 106 -36.07 -4.74 -12.93
N ASP A 107 -36.44 -3.81 -12.05
CA ASP A 107 -37.78 -3.22 -12.00
C ASP A 107 -37.71 -1.70 -12.22
N PRO A 108 -38.47 -1.12 -13.19
CA PRO A 108 -38.43 0.31 -13.49
C PRO A 108 -38.81 1.21 -12.31
N ILE A 109 -39.73 0.77 -11.45
CA ILE A 109 -40.18 1.56 -10.30
C ILE A 109 -39.05 1.66 -9.29
N THR A 110 -38.46 0.52 -8.92
CA THR A 110 -37.31 0.40 -8.02
C THR A 110 -36.11 1.18 -8.53
N PHE A 111 -35.80 1.08 -9.83
CA PHE A 111 -34.69 1.82 -10.43
C PHE A 111 -34.91 3.33 -10.46
N ARG A 112 -36.16 3.78 -10.63
CA ARG A 112 -36.52 5.20 -10.53
C ARG A 112 -36.39 5.71 -9.10
N GLU A 113 -36.82 4.95 -8.11
CA GLU A 113 -36.64 5.29 -6.69
C GLU A 113 -35.16 5.35 -6.31
N PHE A 114 -34.35 4.42 -6.81
CA PHE A 114 -32.91 4.40 -6.59
C PHE A 114 -32.22 5.65 -7.12
N ARG A 115 -32.53 6.09 -8.35
CA ARG A 115 -31.92 7.28 -8.96
C ARG A 115 -32.52 8.60 -8.46
N SER A 116 -33.68 8.58 -7.83
CA SER A 116 -34.42 9.78 -7.38
C SER A 116 -33.55 10.78 -6.60
N PRO A 117 -32.73 10.39 -5.60
CA PRO A 117 -31.90 11.34 -4.87
C PRO A 117 -30.86 12.04 -5.75
N ILE A 118 -30.27 11.32 -6.71
CA ILE A 118 -29.27 11.84 -7.63
C ILE A 118 -29.93 12.86 -8.57
N VAL A 119 -31.03 12.46 -9.21
CA VAL A 119 -31.77 13.30 -10.16
C VAL A 119 -32.26 14.58 -9.49
N LYS A 120 -32.85 14.47 -8.29
CA LYS A 120 -33.31 15.63 -7.51
C LYS A 120 -32.19 16.58 -7.10
N THR A 121 -31.00 16.05 -6.83
CA THR A 121 -29.81 16.86 -6.56
C THR A 121 -29.37 17.63 -7.80
N ILE A 122 -29.32 16.97 -8.97
CA ILE A 122 -28.91 17.59 -10.24
C ILE A 122 -29.90 18.67 -10.70
N ILE A 123 -31.20 18.37 -10.66
CA ILE A 123 -32.27 19.31 -11.06
C ILE A 123 -32.35 20.51 -10.10
N GLY A 124 -31.88 20.35 -8.85
CA GLY A 124 -31.82 21.42 -7.86
C GLY A 124 -33.00 21.47 -6.90
N GLU A 125 -33.80 20.39 -6.80
CA GLU A 125 -34.78 20.23 -5.72
C GLU A 125 -34.08 20.22 -4.35
N TYR A 126 -32.88 19.64 -4.27
CA TYR A 126 -32.02 19.67 -3.09
C TYR A 126 -30.91 20.72 -3.24
N LYS A 127 -31.26 22.00 -3.15
CA LYS A 127 -30.35 23.14 -3.36
C LYS A 127 -29.03 23.03 -2.59
N LEU A 128 -29.10 22.75 -1.28
CA LEU A 128 -27.90 22.63 -0.44
C LEU A 128 -27.03 21.45 -0.87
N ALA A 129 -27.64 20.27 -1.09
CA ALA A 129 -26.91 19.09 -1.56
C ALA A 129 -26.25 19.34 -2.92
N ARG A 130 -26.91 20.07 -3.83
CA ARG A 130 -26.35 20.43 -5.13
C ARG A 130 -25.10 21.29 -5.01
N VAL A 131 -25.17 22.36 -4.21
CA VAL A 131 -24.02 23.26 -3.97
C VAL A 131 -22.87 22.47 -3.37
N VAL A 132 -23.14 21.63 -2.36
CA VAL A 132 -22.13 20.80 -1.71
C VAL A 132 -21.49 19.82 -2.71
N VAL A 133 -22.28 19.04 -3.45
CA VAL A 133 -21.76 18.05 -4.39
C VAL A 133 -20.98 18.70 -5.53
N PHE A 134 -21.50 19.78 -6.14
CA PHE A 134 -20.82 20.43 -7.28
C PHE A 134 -19.60 21.23 -6.88
N THR A 135 -19.45 21.59 -5.60
CA THR A 135 -18.24 22.23 -5.09
C THR A 135 -17.22 21.18 -4.65
N LEU A 136 -17.64 20.19 -3.86
CA LEU A 136 -16.74 19.17 -3.32
C LEU A 136 -16.22 18.22 -4.38
N LEU A 137 -17.03 17.83 -5.37
CA LEU A 137 -16.63 16.82 -6.36
C LEU A 137 -15.39 17.25 -7.17
N PRO A 138 -15.32 18.45 -7.77
CA PRO A 138 -14.11 18.91 -8.45
C PRO A 138 -12.90 19.01 -7.51
N ILE A 139 -13.10 19.48 -6.27
CA ILE A 139 -12.03 19.60 -5.27
C ILE A 139 -11.47 18.22 -4.92
N LEU A 140 -12.33 17.24 -4.65
CA LEU A 140 -11.94 15.88 -4.29
C LEU A 140 -11.24 15.18 -5.46
N VAL A 141 -11.75 15.32 -6.69
CA VAL A 141 -11.08 14.78 -7.88
C VAL A 141 -9.72 15.42 -8.07
N GLY A 142 -9.63 16.76 -7.99
CA GLY A 142 -8.37 17.47 -8.11
C GLY A 142 -7.34 17.06 -7.05
N PHE A 143 -7.77 16.90 -5.79
CA PHE A 143 -6.91 16.44 -4.70
C PHE A 143 -6.45 14.99 -4.88
N ALA A 144 -7.36 14.09 -5.27
CA ALA A 144 -7.02 12.70 -5.56
C ALA A 144 -6.02 12.60 -6.72
N THR A 145 -6.25 13.33 -7.80
CA THR A 145 -5.32 13.41 -8.93
C THR A 145 -3.97 13.93 -8.48
N TYR A 146 -3.93 15.02 -7.71
CA TYR A 146 -2.69 15.55 -7.15
C TYR A 146 -1.92 14.50 -6.35
N LYS A 147 -2.59 13.78 -5.43
CA LYS A 147 -1.97 12.71 -4.63
C LYS A 147 -1.41 11.56 -5.46
N THR A 148 -2.05 11.22 -6.58
CA THR A 148 -1.59 10.15 -7.47
C THR A 148 -0.40 10.56 -8.32
N ILE A 149 -0.34 11.82 -8.77
CA ILE A 149 0.74 12.30 -9.65
C ILE A 149 1.92 12.90 -8.87
N TYR A 150 1.74 13.25 -7.60
CA TYR A 150 2.78 13.84 -6.78
C TYR A 150 3.94 12.85 -6.61
N PRO A 151 5.17 13.18 -7.05
CA PRO A 151 6.30 12.28 -6.98
C PRO A 151 6.61 11.88 -5.53
N THR A 152 6.79 10.60 -5.28
CA THR A 152 7.30 10.08 -4.00
C THR A 152 8.76 9.68 -4.15
N PHE A 153 9.60 10.10 -3.20
CA PHE A 153 10.96 9.60 -3.09
C PHE A 153 10.90 8.25 -2.36
N ALA A 154 10.67 7.17 -3.11
CA ALA A 154 10.76 5.81 -2.60
C ALA A 154 12.09 5.18 -3.03
N GLU A 155 12.71 4.37 -2.17
CA GLU A 155 13.83 3.53 -2.60
C GLU A 155 13.40 2.64 -3.78
N PRO A 156 14.31 2.36 -4.73
CA PRO A 156 14.02 1.45 -5.84
C PRO A 156 13.55 0.09 -5.30
N VAL A 157 12.38 -0.36 -5.74
CA VAL A 157 11.78 -1.64 -5.32
C VAL A 157 12.62 -2.85 -5.74
N GLU A 158 13.43 -2.65 -6.77
CA GLU A 158 14.43 -3.61 -7.22
C GLU A 158 15.82 -3.11 -6.84
N LEU A 159 16.63 -3.98 -6.23
CA LEU A 159 18.08 -3.83 -6.20
C LEU A 159 18.54 -3.73 -7.64
N ARG A 160 18.66 -2.50 -8.15
CA ARG A 160 19.27 -2.26 -9.45
C ARG A 160 20.72 -2.70 -9.32
N THR A 161 21.04 -3.88 -9.86
CA THR A 161 22.43 -4.28 -10.12
C THR A 161 22.94 -3.40 -11.24
N VAL A 162 23.41 -2.20 -10.87
CA VAL A 162 24.03 -1.22 -11.77
C VAL A 162 25.37 -1.72 -12.33
N HIS A 163 25.91 -2.81 -11.78
CA HIS A 163 27.10 -3.49 -12.27
C HIS A 163 26.78 -4.97 -12.52
N PRO A 164 27.21 -5.52 -13.67
CA PRO A 164 27.22 -6.97 -13.90
C PRO A 164 28.02 -7.67 -12.80
N ALA A 165 27.69 -8.94 -12.54
CA ALA A 165 28.56 -9.79 -11.74
C ALA A 165 29.98 -9.79 -12.35
N PRO A 166 31.05 -9.77 -11.53
CA PRO A 166 32.41 -9.83 -12.03
C PRO A 166 32.55 -11.07 -12.94
N PRO A 167 33.26 -10.95 -14.07
CA PRO A 167 33.44 -12.09 -14.96
C PRO A 167 34.22 -13.19 -14.23
N SER A 168 33.90 -14.46 -14.52
CA SER A 168 34.64 -15.59 -13.94
C SER A 168 36.04 -15.75 -14.54
N THR A 169 36.30 -15.13 -15.71
CA THR A 169 37.59 -15.19 -16.39
C THR A 169 37.99 -13.85 -17.01
N THR A 170 39.30 -13.61 -17.14
CA THR A 170 39.85 -12.48 -17.91
C THR A 170 41.01 -12.93 -18.79
N LYS A 171 41.22 -12.27 -19.94
CA LYS A 171 42.31 -12.57 -20.86
C LYS A 171 43.37 -11.48 -20.80
N VAL A 172 44.55 -11.81 -20.31
CA VAL A 172 45.68 -10.89 -20.18
C VAL A 172 46.87 -11.46 -20.94
N HIS A 173 47.44 -10.68 -21.87
CA HIS A 173 48.57 -11.08 -22.73
C HIS A 173 48.36 -12.43 -23.45
N GLY A 174 47.13 -12.69 -23.94
CA GLY A 174 46.83 -13.91 -24.69
C GLY A 174 46.48 -15.15 -23.85
N LYS A 175 46.65 -15.09 -22.52
CA LYS A 175 46.32 -16.17 -21.58
C LYS A 175 45.00 -15.89 -20.86
N THR A 176 44.17 -16.91 -20.72
CA THR A 176 42.91 -16.84 -19.96
C THR A 176 43.17 -17.22 -18.51
N TYR A 177 42.73 -16.38 -17.59
CA TYR A 177 42.83 -16.59 -16.15
C TYR A 177 41.44 -16.68 -15.53
N LYS A 178 41.24 -17.63 -14.61
CA LYS A 178 40.01 -17.74 -13.81
C LYS A 178 40.14 -16.88 -12.56
N LEU A 179 39.30 -15.86 -12.43
CA LEU A 179 39.46 -14.82 -11.40
C LEU A 179 39.24 -15.35 -9.97
N GLU A 180 38.45 -16.41 -9.79
CA GLU A 180 38.20 -17.05 -8.48
C GLU A 180 39.43 -17.80 -7.92
N GLU A 181 40.33 -18.25 -8.79
CA GLU A 181 41.50 -19.08 -8.41
C GLU A 181 42.77 -18.22 -8.26
N ILE A 182 42.70 -16.91 -8.49
CA ILE A 182 43.86 -16.01 -8.49
C ILE A 182 43.93 -15.25 -7.16
N GLY A 183 45.04 -15.44 -6.45
CA GLY A 183 45.42 -14.57 -5.33
C GLY A 183 46.18 -13.32 -5.80
N ASN A 184 46.08 -12.23 -5.05
CA ASN A 184 46.94 -11.07 -5.29
C ASN A 184 48.36 -11.42 -4.80
N PRO A 185 49.37 -11.50 -5.69
CA PRO A 185 50.73 -11.91 -5.32
C PRO A 185 51.43 -10.91 -4.39
N PHE A 186 50.90 -9.69 -4.26
CA PHE A 186 51.38 -8.67 -3.34
C PHE A 186 50.63 -8.65 -2.00
N ARG A 187 49.53 -9.42 -1.89
CA ARG A 187 48.67 -9.48 -0.69
C ARG A 187 48.60 -10.91 -0.16
N ILE A 188 49.77 -11.39 0.27
CA ILE A 188 50.03 -12.78 0.68
C ILE A 188 49.98 -12.95 2.21
N ASP A 189 50.13 -11.88 3.00
CA ASP A 189 50.15 -11.91 4.47
C ASP A 189 49.02 -11.11 5.17
N GLU A 190 48.27 -10.28 4.43
CA GLU A 190 47.50 -9.18 5.03
C GLU A 190 46.05 -9.53 5.39
N GLN A 191 45.47 -10.63 4.90
CA GLN A 191 44.04 -10.90 5.15
C GLN A 191 43.73 -11.14 6.63
N ASP A 192 44.67 -11.69 7.41
CA ASP A 192 44.46 -12.03 8.83
C ASP A 192 45.35 -11.24 9.82
N ASN A 193 46.39 -10.53 9.37
CA ASN A 193 47.38 -9.84 10.25
C ASN A 193 47.53 -8.33 9.97
N TYR A 194 46.52 -7.66 9.41
CA TYR A 194 46.55 -6.23 9.05
C TYR A 194 46.93 -5.26 10.21
N LYS A 195 46.77 -5.69 11.47
CA LYS A 195 47.16 -4.86 12.63
C LYS A 195 48.68 -4.76 12.83
N ASP A 196 49.43 -5.75 12.38
CA ASP A 196 50.87 -5.88 12.61
C ASP A 196 51.69 -5.60 11.33
N SER A 197 51.06 -5.66 10.15
CA SER A 197 51.63 -5.22 8.88
C SER A 197 51.04 -3.86 8.48
N PHE A 198 51.60 -2.78 9.01
CA PHE A 198 51.37 -1.45 8.43
C PHE A 198 52.43 -1.19 7.35
N PRO A 199 52.13 -1.41 6.05
CA PRO A 199 53.11 -1.32 4.97
C PRO A 199 53.68 0.09 4.76
N PHE A 200 53.12 1.12 5.42
CA PHE A 200 53.64 2.49 5.40
C PHE A 200 54.96 2.65 6.16
N LEU A 201 55.30 1.71 7.05
CA LEU A 201 56.47 1.78 7.93
C LEU A 201 57.64 0.91 7.45
N ASP A 202 57.43 0.10 6.42
CA ASP A 202 58.40 -0.87 5.93
C ASP A 202 59.14 -0.29 4.72
N ALA A 203 60.39 0.12 4.91
CA ALA A 203 61.20 0.83 3.91
C ALA A 203 61.40 0.02 2.61
N ASP A 204 61.27 -1.30 2.69
CA ASP A 204 61.44 -2.22 1.57
C ASP A 204 60.16 -2.41 0.73
N LYS A 205 58.99 -1.90 1.20
CA LYS A 205 57.68 -2.03 0.54
C LYS A 205 57.22 -0.76 -0.21
N GLN A 206 58.13 0.16 -0.52
CA GLN A 206 57.82 1.43 -1.19
C GLN A 206 57.08 1.28 -2.53
N GLU A 207 57.41 0.27 -3.33
CA GLU A 207 56.78 0.04 -4.63
C GLU A 207 55.34 -0.47 -4.50
N TYR A 208 55.06 -1.31 -3.50
CA TYR A 208 53.68 -1.73 -3.18
C TYR A 208 52.82 -0.54 -2.76
N MET A 209 53.35 0.32 -1.88
CA MET A 209 52.64 1.51 -1.43
C MET A 209 52.34 2.47 -2.57
N LYS A 210 53.27 2.64 -3.52
CA LYS A 210 53.01 3.40 -4.74
C LYS A 210 51.79 2.86 -5.50
N TYR A 211 51.71 1.55 -5.73
CA TYR A 211 50.57 0.94 -6.44
C TYR A 211 49.25 1.02 -5.66
N VAL A 212 49.29 0.88 -4.33
CA VAL A 212 48.10 1.05 -3.47
C VAL A 212 47.60 2.48 -3.55
N THR A 213 48.48 3.50 -3.47
CA THR A 213 48.08 4.91 -3.58
C THR A 213 47.54 5.27 -4.97
N GLU A 214 48.17 4.76 -6.04
CA GLU A 214 47.68 4.94 -7.41
C GLU A 214 46.30 4.27 -7.60
N GLY A 215 46.13 3.05 -7.09
CA GLY A 215 44.85 2.33 -7.11
C GLY A 215 43.75 3.01 -6.29
N GLY A 216 44.10 3.53 -5.11
CA GLY A 216 43.21 4.31 -4.27
C GLY A 216 42.71 5.57 -4.97
N THR A 217 43.60 6.27 -5.70
CA THR A 217 43.21 7.44 -6.51
C THR A 217 42.16 7.07 -7.56
N ILE A 218 42.34 5.96 -8.27
CA ILE A 218 41.37 5.45 -9.27
C ILE A 218 40.05 5.06 -8.59
N PHE A 219 40.11 4.43 -7.41
CA PHE A 219 38.95 4.06 -6.63
C PHE A 219 38.13 5.28 -6.20
N PHE A 220 38.77 6.33 -5.69
CA PHE A 220 38.09 7.58 -5.32
C PHE A 220 37.52 8.33 -6.53
N GLN A 221 38.18 8.27 -7.68
CA GLN A 221 37.68 8.88 -8.91
C GLN A 221 36.45 8.16 -9.47
N ASN A 222 36.42 6.83 -9.45
CA ASN A 222 35.47 6.05 -10.24
C ASN A 222 34.48 5.19 -9.43
N CYS A 223 34.81 4.84 -8.19
CA CYS A 223 34.10 3.79 -7.43
C CYS A 223 33.51 4.29 -6.10
N HIS A 224 34.13 5.27 -5.46
CA HIS A 224 33.77 5.72 -4.11
C HIS A 224 32.31 6.21 -3.98
N TYR A 225 31.78 6.89 -5.00
CA TYR A 225 30.40 7.43 -4.98
C TYR A 225 29.30 6.36 -4.80
N CYS A 226 29.59 5.10 -5.16
CA CYS A 226 28.63 3.99 -5.05
C CYS A 226 29.00 2.97 -3.97
N HIS A 227 30.30 2.75 -3.70
CA HIS A 227 30.76 1.70 -2.79
C HIS A 227 31.11 2.21 -1.38
N GLY A 228 31.31 3.53 -1.21
CA GLY A 228 31.87 4.09 0.01
C GLY A 228 33.33 3.65 0.23
N ASP A 229 33.99 4.26 1.20
CA ASP A 229 35.29 3.83 1.71
C ASP A 229 35.16 3.46 3.20
N GLN A 230 36.25 3.01 3.82
CA GLN A 230 36.26 2.74 5.26
C GLN A 230 36.26 4.00 6.12
N LEU A 231 36.33 5.20 5.52
CA LEU A 231 36.42 6.51 6.19
C LEU A 231 37.54 6.61 7.24
N ASN A 232 38.57 5.77 7.12
CA ASN A 232 39.68 5.70 8.07
C ASN A 232 40.80 6.72 7.76
N GLY A 233 40.69 7.45 6.65
CA GLY A 233 41.65 8.47 6.22
C GLY A 233 42.98 7.91 5.69
N LEU A 234 43.08 6.60 5.45
CA LEU A 234 44.32 5.92 5.04
C LEU A 234 44.41 5.63 3.53
N GLY A 235 43.34 5.89 2.78
CA GLY A 235 43.24 5.57 1.36
C GLY A 235 42.68 4.19 1.10
#